data_AF-A0A970TE90-F1
#
_entry.id   AF-A0A970TE90-F1
#
_cell.length_a   1.000
_cell.length_b   1.000
_cell.length_c   1.000
_cell.angle_alpha   90.00
_cell.angle_beta   90.00
_cell.angle_gamma   90.00
#
_symmetry.space_group_name_H-M   'P 1'
#
loop_
_entity.id
_entity.type
_entity.pdbx_description
1 polymer ?
#
loop_
_entity_poly.entity_id
_entity_poly.type
_entity_poly.pdbx_seq_one_letter_code
_entity_poly.pdbx_strand_id
1 'polypeptide(L)'
;MLRFDADDFTAKLPWFYHGMPFDPPAEGDVFSFEVNGLDLPEAEYALTLEMRDPAPSLEISRDGVHFMPVAAEDRLVALPPVDLSTRRISLFFREDAPDAPSPVSQVYLHAPCVKPTDLPRCPAFSDYLRDIGAAESEALARWDELWPMLSDVSFGTSDLAPMRDALLDWCERRQVVDPADPHFGAIYSEEDKFDFRDAASAAAAFAQAWQRTGDEALRQRALEARSYVYRGQHGDGERAGGWAHMVSGAWGGDHQTNFTRITQPLPPVDGVDTAIVINLLCSAIRAGLEPDAEDLRRLRMGAQWMLRSELRPGVFAHHEGATHDCQNSNALAAMALSRAHNTLLAAGEDAPKEWLEAALRGFEHYLEGQEAIGVWPYRFAEIGRGQRFGEQNVPDQGMGLYHFLVAAEELGLTGRNDVQEALKRAARWYLCTSRIDPARGAGPGPTVDLQYKRDGGGLLFSSFTWCRFMAAAVLLRISRLTDEREPWRALALRLMEHVRAKLWNEDDPERAPVVSSCRPDITLQSWIAAAEWEAVLLEEMIEGLGHAT
;
A
#
# COMPACT_ATOMS: atom_id res chain seq x y z
N MET A 1 1.52 -23.70 23.80
CA MET A 1 0.07 -24.00 23.74
C MET A 1 -0.64 -22.77 24.22
N LEU A 2 -1.74 -22.39 23.59
CA LEU A 2 -2.54 -21.21 23.91
C LEU A 2 -4.03 -21.55 23.77
N ARG A 3 -4.85 -20.88 24.57
CA ARG A 3 -6.30 -20.86 24.47
C ARG A 3 -6.74 -19.43 24.20
N PHE A 4 -7.62 -19.23 23.23
CA PHE A 4 -8.19 -17.94 22.90
C PHE A 4 -9.69 -18.00 23.19
N ASP A 5 -10.21 -17.02 23.92
CA ASP A 5 -11.64 -16.82 24.01
C ASP A 5 -12.14 -16.28 22.68
N ALA A 6 -13.02 -17.00 22.00
CA ALA A 6 -13.40 -16.61 20.65
C ALA A 6 -14.08 -15.23 20.62
N ASP A 7 -14.79 -14.84 21.69
CA ASP A 7 -15.48 -13.54 21.75
C ASP A 7 -14.50 -12.35 21.76
N ASP A 8 -13.26 -12.57 22.19
CA ASP A 8 -12.20 -11.54 22.25
C ASP A 8 -11.44 -11.34 20.93
N PHE A 9 -11.53 -12.30 20.00
CA PHE A 9 -10.76 -12.32 18.75
C PHE A 9 -11.63 -12.44 17.50
N THR A 10 -12.94 -12.56 17.67
CA THR A 10 -13.91 -12.66 16.58
C THR A 10 -14.57 -11.32 16.31
N ALA A 11 -14.66 -10.94 15.04
CA ALA A 11 -15.42 -9.78 14.60
C ALA A 11 -16.26 -10.15 13.37
N LYS A 12 -17.47 -9.57 13.28
CA LYS A 12 -18.23 -9.55 12.02
C LYS A 12 -17.68 -8.43 11.15
N LEU A 13 -17.29 -8.75 9.92
CA LEU A 13 -16.92 -7.74 8.94
C LEU A 13 -18.20 -7.05 8.42
N PRO A 14 -18.11 -5.82 7.90
CA PRO A 14 -19.25 -5.16 7.27
C PRO A 14 -19.90 -6.03 6.19
N TRP A 15 -21.22 -5.93 6.03
CA TRP A 15 -22.04 -6.86 5.25
C TRP A 15 -21.59 -7.06 3.79
N PHE A 16 -21.00 -6.04 3.20
CA PHE A 16 -20.46 -6.07 1.83
C PHE A 16 -19.10 -6.78 1.70
N TYR A 17 -18.50 -7.30 2.79
CA TYR A 17 -17.25 -8.06 2.71
C TYR A 17 -17.40 -9.43 2.07
N HIS A 18 -18.54 -10.07 2.24
CA HIS A 18 -18.78 -11.45 1.81
C HIS A 18 -19.95 -11.59 0.84
N GLY A 19 -20.62 -10.49 0.48
CA GLY A 19 -21.79 -10.50 -0.39
C GLY A 19 -21.84 -9.29 -1.33
N MET A 20 -22.35 -9.54 -2.54
CA MET A 20 -22.85 -8.53 -3.47
C MET A 20 -24.37 -8.70 -3.54
N PRO A 21 -25.17 -7.61 -3.65
CA PRO A 21 -24.79 -6.20 -3.82
C PRO A 21 -24.42 -5.49 -2.51
N PHE A 22 -23.82 -4.29 -2.63
CA PHE A 22 -23.50 -3.35 -1.54
C PHE A 22 -24.74 -2.69 -0.89
N ASP A 23 -25.95 -3.26 -1.06
CA ASP A 23 -27.18 -2.63 -0.58
C ASP A 23 -27.20 -2.49 0.96
N PRO A 24 -27.62 -1.34 1.52
CA PRO A 24 -27.69 -1.07 2.96
C PRO A 24 -28.64 -2.01 3.74
N PRO A 25 -28.47 -2.13 5.06
CA PRO A 25 -27.68 -3.20 5.64
C PRO A 25 -28.51 -4.44 5.96
N ALA A 26 -28.01 -5.61 5.56
CA ALA A 26 -28.32 -6.87 6.22
C ALA A 26 -27.10 -7.23 7.10
N GLU A 27 -27.29 -7.69 8.34
CA GLU A 27 -26.15 -8.24 9.08
C GLU A 27 -25.57 -9.43 8.30
N GLY A 28 -24.22 -9.54 8.28
CA GLY A 28 -23.53 -10.67 7.69
C GLY A 28 -23.61 -11.89 8.59
N ASP A 29 -23.62 -13.07 7.97
CA ASP A 29 -23.60 -14.39 8.63
C ASP A 29 -22.17 -14.95 8.82
N VAL A 30 -21.15 -14.16 8.44
CA VAL A 30 -19.74 -14.55 8.50
C VAL A 30 -19.02 -13.84 9.65
N PHE A 31 -18.38 -14.65 10.48
CA PHE A 31 -17.49 -14.24 11.56
C PHE A 31 -16.05 -14.43 11.11
N SER A 32 -15.19 -13.45 11.37
CA SER A 32 -13.74 -13.56 11.19
C SER A 32 -13.11 -13.73 12.57
N PHE A 33 -12.29 -14.74 12.79
CA PHE A 33 -11.40 -14.87 13.93
C PHE A 33 -9.97 -14.57 13.49
N GLU A 34 -9.27 -13.69 14.21
CA GLU A 34 -7.89 -13.35 13.87
C GLU A 34 -7.03 -13.05 15.10
N VAL A 35 -5.83 -13.65 15.12
CA VAL A 35 -4.80 -13.42 16.13
C VAL A 35 -3.47 -13.10 15.46
N ASN A 36 -2.84 -11.99 15.85
CA ASN A 36 -1.51 -11.55 15.41
C ASN A 36 -0.50 -11.61 16.57
N GLY A 37 0.79 -11.49 16.26
CA GLY A 37 1.84 -11.35 17.28
C GLY A 37 2.10 -12.61 18.09
N LEU A 38 1.83 -13.80 17.54
CA LEU A 38 2.06 -15.05 18.24
C LEU A 38 3.57 -15.30 18.41
N ASP A 39 4.08 -15.06 19.62
CA ASP A 39 5.47 -15.37 19.99
C ASP A 39 5.57 -16.83 20.46
N LEU A 40 5.47 -17.75 19.49
CA LEU A 40 5.64 -19.18 19.72
C LEU A 40 6.82 -19.71 18.89
N PRO A 41 7.55 -20.73 19.38
CA PRO A 41 8.61 -21.37 18.60
C PRO A 41 8.10 -21.87 17.25
N GLU A 42 8.93 -21.73 16.20
CA GLU A 42 8.66 -22.30 14.87
C GLU A 42 8.52 -23.83 14.98
N ALA A 43 7.28 -24.30 14.88
CA ALA A 43 6.91 -25.70 14.96
C ALA A 43 5.51 -25.87 14.33
N GLU A 44 5.15 -27.12 14.05
CA GLU A 44 3.80 -27.47 13.64
C GLU A 44 2.86 -27.52 14.86
N TYR A 45 1.78 -26.76 14.84
CA TYR A 45 0.78 -26.72 15.92
C TYR A 45 -0.55 -27.27 15.44
N ALA A 46 -1.17 -28.12 16.26
CA ALA A 46 -2.56 -28.50 16.07
C ALA A 46 -3.48 -27.35 16.47
N LEU A 47 -4.55 -27.18 15.69
CA LEU A 47 -5.57 -26.14 15.88
C LEU A 47 -6.91 -26.83 16.10
N THR A 48 -7.52 -26.59 17.26
CA THR A 48 -8.82 -27.16 17.62
C THR A 48 -9.78 -26.04 17.98
N LEU A 49 -10.97 -26.05 17.41
CA LEU A 49 -12.05 -25.11 17.76
C LEU A 49 -13.04 -25.83 18.68
N GLU A 50 -13.55 -25.11 19.68
CA GLU A 50 -14.68 -25.58 20.49
C GLU A 50 -15.92 -24.77 20.13
N MET A 51 -16.94 -25.49 19.66
CA MET A 51 -18.22 -24.93 19.29
C MET A 51 -19.00 -24.50 20.53
N ARG A 52 -19.73 -23.39 20.41
CA ARG A 52 -20.61 -22.86 21.46
C ARG A 52 -21.78 -23.79 21.72
N ASP A 53 -22.37 -24.33 20.66
CA ASP A 53 -23.45 -25.30 20.71
C ASP A 53 -23.05 -26.58 19.96
N PRO A 54 -23.48 -27.79 20.41
CA PRO A 54 -23.18 -29.03 19.72
C PRO A 54 -23.87 -29.10 18.35
N ALA A 55 -23.08 -29.33 17.30
CA ALA A 55 -23.56 -29.58 15.94
C ALA A 55 -22.63 -30.59 15.23
N PRO A 56 -23.10 -31.29 14.18
CA PRO A 56 -22.30 -32.33 13.51
C PRO A 56 -21.12 -31.79 12.70
N SER A 57 -21.14 -30.51 12.34
CA SER A 57 -20.09 -29.85 11.57
C SER A 57 -20.11 -28.33 11.77
N LEU A 58 -18.99 -27.69 11.47
CA LEU A 58 -18.85 -26.24 11.38
C LEU A 58 -18.38 -25.84 9.98
N GLU A 59 -19.00 -24.83 9.37
CA GLU A 59 -18.52 -24.26 8.10
C GLU A 59 -17.33 -23.32 8.36
N ILE A 60 -16.17 -23.67 7.83
CA ILE A 60 -14.91 -22.95 8.06
C ILE A 60 -14.28 -22.55 6.73
N SER A 61 -13.72 -21.35 6.69
CA SER A 61 -12.91 -20.86 5.58
C SER A 61 -11.59 -20.26 6.07
N ARG A 62 -10.56 -20.32 5.23
CA ARG A 62 -9.27 -19.64 5.44
C ARG A 62 -9.19 -18.29 4.72
N ASP A 63 -10.01 -18.09 3.69
CA ASP A 63 -9.99 -16.91 2.82
C ASP A 63 -11.27 -16.05 2.92
N GLY A 64 -12.26 -16.51 3.69
CA GLY A 64 -13.55 -15.84 3.87
C GLY A 64 -14.51 -16.00 2.69
N VAL A 65 -14.17 -16.85 1.71
CA VAL A 65 -14.93 -17.05 0.46
C VAL A 65 -15.31 -18.51 0.29
N HIS A 66 -14.34 -19.41 0.38
CA HIS A 66 -14.54 -20.85 0.19
C HIS A 66 -14.72 -21.53 1.55
N PHE A 67 -15.98 -21.76 1.90
CA PHE A 67 -16.35 -22.46 3.13
C PHE A 67 -16.43 -23.97 2.89
N MET A 68 -15.89 -24.74 3.82
CA MET A 68 -16.01 -26.19 3.84
C MET A 68 -16.59 -26.66 5.17
N PRO A 69 -17.52 -27.63 5.16
CA PRO A 69 -17.98 -28.24 6.40
C PRO A 69 -16.87 -29.13 6.97
N VAL A 70 -16.48 -28.86 8.21
CA VAL A 70 -15.53 -29.69 8.97
C VAL A 70 -16.30 -30.43 10.05
N ALA A 71 -16.14 -31.75 10.09
CA ALA A 71 -16.84 -32.60 11.06
C ALA A 71 -16.43 -32.26 12.49
N ALA A 72 -17.41 -32.24 13.39
CA ALA A 72 -17.21 -32.08 14.82
C ALA A 72 -17.31 -33.43 15.53
N GLU A 73 -16.47 -33.62 16.56
CA GLU A 73 -16.62 -34.69 17.54
C GLU A 73 -17.09 -34.06 18.86
N ASP A 74 -18.34 -34.35 19.24
CA ASP A 74 -19.09 -33.66 20.30
C ASP A 74 -19.23 -32.14 20.07
N ARG A 75 -18.24 -31.37 20.53
CA ARG A 75 -18.15 -29.91 20.38
C ARG A 75 -16.83 -29.46 19.77
N LEU A 76 -15.92 -30.40 19.48
CA LEU A 76 -14.56 -30.09 19.05
C LEU A 76 -14.43 -30.29 17.55
N VAL A 77 -13.85 -29.29 16.89
CA VAL A 77 -13.52 -29.33 15.47
C VAL A 77 -12.00 -29.25 15.34
N ALA A 78 -11.38 -30.37 14.97
CA ALA A 78 -9.95 -30.44 14.74
C ALA A 78 -9.64 -29.99 13.30
N LEU A 79 -8.76 -29.01 13.15
CA LEU A 79 -8.28 -28.51 11.87
C LEU A 79 -6.92 -29.11 11.52
N PRO A 80 -6.53 -29.10 10.22
CA PRO A 80 -5.16 -29.38 9.82
C PRO A 80 -4.19 -28.50 10.61
N PRO A 81 -3.02 -29.05 11.00
CA PRO A 81 -2.01 -28.27 11.70
C PRO A 81 -1.62 -27.00 10.94
N VAL A 82 -1.25 -25.97 11.69
CA VAL A 82 -0.83 -24.68 11.16
C VAL A 82 0.67 -24.49 11.38
N ASP A 83 1.32 -23.91 10.36
CA ASP A 83 2.65 -23.33 10.50
C ASP A 83 2.51 -21.90 11.03
N LEU A 84 3.26 -21.59 12.09
CA LEU A 84 3.27 -20.28 12.74
C LEU A 84 4.50 -19.45 12.38
N SER A 85 5.20 -19.80 11.29
CA SER A 85 6.21 -18.93 10.66
C SER A 85 5.69 -17.51 10.40
N THR A 86 4.38 -17.36 10.14
CA THR A 86 3.68 -16.09 9.94
C THR A 86 3.25 -15.39 11.23
N ARG A 87 3.38 -16.05 12.41
CA ARG A 87 2.94 -15.56 13.73
C ARG A 87 1.48 -15.10 13.79
N ARG A 88 0.64 -15.58 12.87
CA ARG A 88 -0.78 -15.20 12.75
C ARG A 88 -1.67 -16.41 12.57
N ILE A 89 -2.90 -16.34 13.07
CA ILE A 89 -3.99 -17.24 12.74
C ILE A 89 -5.17 -16.39 12.24
N SER A 90 -5.73 -16.75 11.09
CA SER A 90 -6.95 -16.14 10.57
C SER A 90 -7.89 -17.25 10.07
N LEU A 91 -9.16 -17.17 10.47
CA LEU A 91 -10.22 -18.12 10.16
C LEU A 91 -11.53 -17.35 9.95
N PHE A 92 -12.43 -17.93 9.16
CA PHE A 92 -13.78 -17.46 9.01
C PHE A 92 -14.76 -18.57 9.31
N PHE A 93 -15.88 -18.24 9.96
CA PHE A 93 -16.96 -19.15 10.30
C PHE A 93 -18.28 -18.60 9.76
N ARG A 94 -19.17 -19.47 9.32
CA ARG A 94 -20.54 -19.10 8.94
C ARG A 94 -21.54 -19.60 9.98
N GLU A 95 -22.59 -18.82 10.22
CA GLU A 95 -23.72 -19.17 11.08
C GLU A 95 -25.04 -19.03 10.32
N ASP A 96 -26.09 -19.74 10.72
CA ASP A 96 -27.36 -19.76 9.97
C ASP A 96 -28.18 -18.46 10.09
N ALA A 97 -27.87 -17.61 11.08
CA ALA A 97 -28.58 -16.38 11.35
C ALA A 97 -27.62 -15.21 11.57
N PRO A 98 -27.85 -14.04 10.95
CA PRO A 98 -27.00 -12.88 11.13
C PRO A 98 -26.84 -12.47 12.59
N ASP A 99 -27.92 -12.37 13.38
CA ASP A 99 -27.86 -11.88 14.77
C ASP A 99 -27.30 -12.91 15.78
N ALA A 100 -26.89 -14.09 15.33
CA ALA A 100 -26.38 -15.14 16.21
C ALA A 100 -25.03 -14.72 16.85
N PRO A 101 -24.69 -15.28 18.03
CA PRO A 101 -23.31 -15.19 18.54
C PRO A 101 -22.37 -16.01 17.66
N SER A 102 -21.05 -15.80 17.81
CA SER A 102 -20.06 -16.64 17.14
C SER A 102 -20.31 -18.13 17.43
N PRO A 103 -20.30 -19.01 16.40
CA PRO A 103 -20.45 -20.47 16.57
C PRO A 103 -19.34 -21.09 17.41
N VAL A 104 -18.21 -20.40 17.55
CA VAL A 104 -17.03 -20.85 18.27
C VAL A 104 -16.96 -20.13 19.61
N SER A 105 -16.73 -20.87 20.70
CA SER A 105 -16.52 -20.30 22.03
C SER A 105 -15.04 -20.23 22.40
N GLN A 106 -14.21 -21.17 21.94
CA GLN A 106 -12.77 -21.16 22.23
C GLN A 106 -11.98 -21.66 21.02
N VAL A 107 -10.77 -21.14 20.86
CA VAL A 107 -9.78 -21.64 19.90
C VAL A 107 -8.56 -22.12 20.68
N TYR A 108 -8.09 -23.32 20.36
CA TYR A 108 -6.93 -23.94 21.01
C TYR A 108 -5.81 -24.14 20.01
N LEU A 109 -4.63 -23.67 20.37
CA LEU A 109 -3.41 -23.89 19.62
C LEU A 109 -2.47 -24.72 20.50
N HIS A 110 -2.15 -25.94 20.10
CA HIS A 110 -1.47 -26.89 20.98
C HIS A 110 -0.51 -27.82 20.23
N ALA A 111 0.34 -28.52 20.98
CA ALA A 111 1.19 -29.55 20.37
C ALA A 111 0.30 -30.71 19.86
N PRO A 112 0.65 -31.37 18.75
CA PRO A 112 -0.15 -32.47 18.18
C PRO A 112 -0.41 -33.65 19.13
N CYS A 113 0.44 -33.82 20.16
CA CYS A 113 0.32 -34.91 21.13
C CYS A 113 -0.67 -34.66 22.29
N VAL A 114 -1.25 -33.46 22.37
CA VAL A 114 -2.15 -33.06 23.47
C VAL A 114 -3.51 -33.71 23.28
N LYS A 115 -4.06 -34.28 24.36
CA LYS A 115 -5.39 -34.91 24.35
C LYS A 115 -6.50 -33.86 24.45
N PRO A 116 -7.66 -34.07 23.81
CA PRO A 116 -8.82 -33.17 23.92
C PRO A 116 -9.20 -32.80 25.36
N THR A 117 -9.11 -33.76 26.29
CA THR A 117 -9.44 -33.56 27.72
C THR A 117 -8.51 -32.57 28.44
N ASP A 118 -7.33 -32.28 27.88
CA ASP A 118 -6.36 -31.36 28.46
C ASP A 118 -6.42 -29.95 27.83
N LEU A 119 -7.18 -29.76 26.74
CA LEU A 119 -7.30 -28.47 26.06
C LEU A 119 -7.75 -27.32 26.98
N PRO A 120 -8.73 -27.49 27.89
CA PRO A 120 -9.15 -26.42 28.79
C PRO A 120 -8.05 -25.94 29.75
N ARG A 121 -6.96 -26.70 29.90
CA ARG A 121 -5.78 -26.33 30.72
C ARG A 121 -4.76 -25.50 29.97
N CYS A 122 -4.93 -25.27 28.66
CA CYS A 122 -4.07 -24.37 27.91
C CYS A 122 -4.16 -22.96 28.49
N PRO A 123 -3.03 -22.24 28.62
CA PRO A 123 -3.02 -20.88 29.14
C PRO A 123 -3.81 -19.96 28.20
N ALA A 124 -4.61 -19.05 28.78
CA ALA A 124 -5.31 -18.05 28.00
C ALA A 124 -4.32 -17.05 27.40
N PHE A 125 -4.47 -16.74 26.12
CA PHE A 125 -3.78 -15.64 25.49
C PHE A 125 -4.55 -14.35 25.75
N SER A 126 -3.86 -13.33 26.29
CA SER A 126 -4.49 -12.07 26.73
C SER A 126 -3.65 -10.84 26.38
N ASP A 127 -2.73 -10.96 25.43
CA ASP A 127 -1.80 -9.87 25.08
C ASP A 127 -2.52 -8.73 24.34
N TYR A 128 -3.62 -9.02 23.65
CA TYR A 128 -4.53 -8.01 23.10
C TYR A 128 -5.95 -8.55 22.91
N LEU A 129 -6.89 -7.64 22.67
CA LEU A 129 -8.26 -7.92 22.26
C LEU A 129 -8.46 -7.35 20.86
N ARG A 130 -9.14 -8.09 19.99
CA ARG A 130 -9.37 -7.64 18.62
C ARG A 130 -10.53 -6.65 18.56
N ASP A 131 -10.25 -5.46 18.02
CA ASP A 131 -11.26 -4.45 17.70
C ASP A 131 -10.99 -3.91 16.30
N ILE A 132 -11.92 -4.19 15.37
CA ILE A 132 -11.81 -3.74 13.98
C ILE A 132 -12.18 -2.27 13.76
N GLY A 133 -12.64 -1.57 14.80
CA GLY A 133 -13.00 -0.15 14.73
C GLY A 133 -14.21 0.15 13.84
N ALA A 134 -15.09 -0.83 13.62
CA ALA A 134 -16.24 -0.67 12.73
C ALA A 134 -17.25 0.35 13.27
N ALA A 135 -17.41 0.45 14.59
CA ALA A 135 -18.31 1.40 15.23
C ALA A 135 -17.84 2.86 15.07
N GLU A 136 -16.53 3.08 14.91
CA GLU A 136 -15.90 4.38 14.73
C GLU A 136 -15.80 4.80 13.25
N SER A 137 -16.08 3.88 12.31
CA SER A 137 -16.01 4.19 10.88
C SER A 137 -17.10 5.20 10.48
N GLU A 138 -16.68 6.39 10.06
CA GLU A 138 -17.60 7.43 9.56
C GLU A 138 -18.36 6.95 8.30
N ALA A 139 -17.70 6.18 7.44
CA ALA A 139 -18.31 5.60 6.25
C ALA A 139 -19.48 4.65 6.60
N LEU A 140 -19.30 3.79 7.59
CA LEU A 140 -20.35 2.87 8.04
C LEU A 140 -21.48 3.61 8.77
N ALA A 141 -21.13 4.58 9.63
CA ALA A 141 -22.11 5.37 10.36
C ALA A 141 -22.98 6.28 9.46
N ARG A 142 -22.46 6.68 8.29
CA ARG A 142 -23.12 7.59 7.34
C ARG A 142 -23.34 6.92 5.98
N TRP A 143 -23.56 5.60 5.97
CA TRP A 143 -23.67 4.82 4.74
C TRP A 143 -24.76 5.34 3.79
N ASP A 144 -25.93 5.71 4.33
CA ASP A 144 -27.05 6.24 3.54
C ASP A 144 -26.74 7.59 2.86
N GLU A 145 -25.75 8.34 3.36
CA GLU A 145 -25.24 9.55 2.72
C GLU A 145 -24.10 9.24 1.74
N LEU A 146 -23.19 8.34 2.13
CA LEU A 146 -22.00 8.00 1.36
C LEU A 146 -22.35 7.23 0.09
N TRP A 147 -23.20 6.22 0.18
CA TRP A 147 -23.51 5.32 -0.92
C TRP A 147 -24.11 6.04 -2.15
N PRO A 148 -25.08 6.97 -1.99
CA PRO A 148 -25.55 7.78 -3.12
C PRO A 148 -24.45 8.63 -3.78
N MET A 149 -23.46 9.11 -3.02
CA MET A 149 -22.34 9.88 -3.59
C MET A 149 -21.50 9.02 -4.55
N LEU A 150 -21.48 7.70 -4.39
CA LEU A 150 -20.74 6.78 -5.26
C LEU A 150 -21.52 6.38 -6.53
N SER A 151 -22.82 6.69 -6.62
CA SER A 151 -23.68 6.25 -7.74
C SER A 151 -23.71 7.20 -8.94
N ASP A 152 -23.33 8.48 -8.78
CA ASP A 152 -23.43 9.53 -9.82
C ASP A 152 -22.12 10.32 -9.97
N VAL A 153 -21.03 9.66 -10.38
CA VAL A 153 -19.72 10.30 -10.51
C VAL A 153 -19.54 10.92 -11.89
N SER A 154 -19.60 12.26 -11.96
CA SER A 154 -19.32 13.03 -13.18
C SER A 154 -17.84 13.38 -13.38
N PHE A 155 -17.04 13.34 -12.31
CA PHE A 155 -15.61 13.61 -12.35
C PHE A 155 -14.88 12.50 -13.11
N GLY A 156 -14.00 12.85 -14.04
CA GLY A 156 -13.34 11.86 -14.90
C GLY A 156 -12.09 12.37 -15.61
N THR A 157 -11.73 11.72 -16.72
CA THR A 157 -10.51 12.03 -17.48
C THR A 157 -10.40 13.50 -17.89
N SER A 158 -11.53 14.16 -18.22
CA SER A 158 -11.57 15.59 -18.55
C SER A 158 -11.18 16.51 -17.40
N ASP A 159 -11.34 16.04 -16.16
CA ASP A 159 -10.99 16.78 -14.94
C ASP A 159 -9.57 16.44 -14.46
N LEU A 160 -9.18 15.17 -14.59
CA LEU A 160 -7.84 14.69 -14.24
C LEU A 160 -6.75 15.25 -15.16
N ALA A 161 -7.02 15.39 -16.47
CA ALA A 161 -6.02 15.86 -17.43
C ALA A 161 -5.52 17.29 -17.14
N PRO A 162 -6.40 18.29 -16.86
CA PRO A 162 -5.96 19.61 -16.41
C PRO A 162 -5.16 19.59 -15.10
N MET A 163 -5.50 18.70 -14.15
CA MET A 163 -4.73 18.55 -12.91
C MET A 163 -3.31 18.07 -13.19
N ARG A 164 -3.17 17.05 -14.04
CA ARG A 164 -1.86 16.52 -14.45
C ARG A 164 -1.03 17.59 -15.14
N ASP A 165 -1.63 18.29 -16.11
CA ASP A 165 -0.91 19.31 -16.89
C ASP A 165 -0.43 20.46 -15.99
N ALA A 166 -1.22 20.88 -14.99
CA ALA A 166 -0.80 21.87 -14.01
C ALA A 166 0.37 21.39 -13.12
N LEU A 167 0.42 20.11 -12.74
CA LEU A 167 1.55 19.55 -12.00
C LEU A 167 2.80 19.44 -12.88
N LEU A 168 2.65 19.05 -14.15
CA LEU A 168 3.77 19.04 -15.11
C LEU A 168 4.35 20.44 -15.30
N ASP A 169 3.50 21.44 -15.51
CA ASP A 169 3.89 22.85 -15.61
C ASP A 169 4.65 23.31 -14.36
N TRP A 170 4.23 22.85 -13.18
CA TRP A 170 4.94 23.12 -11.92
C TRP A 170 6.33 22.49 -11.91
N CYS A 171 6.44 21.20 -12.25
CA CYS A 171 7.71 20.49 -12.33
C CYS A 171 8.69 21.19 -13.29
N GLU A 172 8.22 21.62 -14.47
CA GLU A 172 9.03 22.32 -15.47
C GLU A 172 9.61 23.64 -14.96
N ARG A 173 8.82 24.43 -14.22
CA ARG A 173 9.27 25.70 -13.63
C ARG A 173 10.30 25.50 -12.53
N ARG A 174 10.25 24.35 -11.85
CA ARG A 174 11.07 24.04 -10.67
C ARG A 174 12.32 23.24 -11.00
N GLN A 175 12.44 22.73 -12.23
CA GLN A 175 13.65 22.07 -12.68
C GLN A 175 14.83 23.03 -12.77
N VAL A 176 15.98 22.62 -12.24
CA VAL A 176 17.23 23.36 -12.35
C VAL A 176 17.80 23.17 -13.76
N VAL A 177 17.74 24.22 -14.59
CA VAL A 177 18.14 24.19 -16.00
C VAL A 177 19.50 24.80 -16.28
N ASP A 178 20.20 25.37 -15.28
CA ASP A 178 21.55 25.90 -15.45
C ASP A 178 22.58 24.76 -15.35
N PRO A 179 23.32 24.41 -16.42
CA PRO A 179 24.33 23.35 -16.39
C PRO A 179 25.51 23.64 -15.46
N ALA A 180 25.70 24.89 -15.03
CA ALA A 180 26.73 25.26 -14.05
C ALA A 180 26.30 24.98 -12.61
N ASP A 181 25.00 24.80 -12.35
CA ASP A 181 24.47 24.53 -11.01
C ASP A 181 24.81 23.09 -10.60
N PRO A 182 25.32 22.87 -9.36
CA PRO A 182 25.59 21.53 -8.86
C PRO A 182 24.32 20.66 -8.71
N HIS A 183 23.12 21.19 -8.94
CA HIS A 183 21.85 20.47 -8.95
C HIS A 183 21.17 20.46 -10.32
N PHE A 184 21.89 20.74 -11.42
CA PHE A 184 21.37 20.63 -12.78
C PHE A 184 20.60 19.33 -13.01
N GLY A 185 19.35 19.46 -13.50
CA GLY A 185 18.40 18.38 -13.72
C GLY A 185 17.47 18.08 -12.53
N ALA A 186 17.81 18.49 -11.31
CA ALA A 186 16.98 18.27 -10.13
C ALA A 186 15.69 19.11 -10.18
N ILE A 187 14.68 18.68 -9.41
CA ILE A 187 13.51 19.51 -9.13
C ILE A 187 13.68 20.17 -7.76
N TYR A 188 13.57 21.49 -7.73
CA TYR A 188 13.60 22.23 -6.48
C TYR A 188 12.25 22.10 -5.79
N SER A 189 12.21 21.55 -4.58
CA SER A 189 10.96 21.41 -3.80
C SER A 189 10.66 22.63 -2.93
N GLU A 190 9.40 22.78 -2.48
CA GLU A 190 9.00 23.87 -1.58
C GLU A 190 9.65 23.80 -0.19
N GLU A 191 10.22 22.66 0.19
CA GLU A 191 10.92 22.46 1.47
C GLU A 191 12.42 22.69 1.36
N ASP A 192 12.86 23.37 0.31
CA ASP A 192 14.25 23.67 0.06
C ASP A 192 15.11 22.39 0.00
N LYS A 193 14.69 21.37 -0.78
CA LYS A 193 15.47 20.15 -1.08
C LYS A 193 15.49 19.83 -2.58
N PHE A 194 16.47 19.02 -2.99
CA PHE A 194 16.63 18.48 -4.35
C PHE A 194 16.63 16.95 -4.36
N ASP A 195 15.52 16.32 -3.99
CA ASP A 195 15.38 14.87 -3.79
C ASP A 195 15.62 14.06 -5.09
N PHE A 196 16.20 12.87 -4.96
CA PHE A 196 16.41 11.97 -6.10
C PHE A 196 15.10 11.32 -6.56
N ARG A 197 14.12 11.10 -5.67
CA ARG A 197 12.80 10.58 -6.03
C ARG A 197 11.98 11.61 -6.78
N ASP A 198 12.05 12.87 -6.40
CA ASP A 198 11.36 13.97 -7.10
C ASP A 198 11.92 14.06 -8.52
N ALA A 199 13.26 13.99 -8.68
CA ALA A 199 13.89 13.94 -10.00
C ALA A 199 13.53 12.68 -10.81
N ALA A 200 13.47 11.50 -10.18
CA ALA A 200 13.06 10.27 -10.85
C ALA A 200 11.59 10.33 -11.29
N SER A 201 10.73 10.92 -10.46
CA SER A 201 9.30 11.12 -10.75
C SER A 201 9.13 12.10 -11.90
N ALA A 202 9.88 13.20 -11.92
CA ALA A 202 9.88 14.15 -13.01
C ALA A 202 10.40 13.54 -14.32
N ALA A 203 11.43 12.68 -14.26
CA ALA A 203 11.90 11.96 -15.44
C ALA A 203 10.79 11.09 -16.04
N ALA A 204 10.02 10.36 -15.21
CA ALA A 204 8.88 9.57 -15.66
C ALA A 204 7.74 10.46 -16.20
N ALA A 205 7.37 11.51 -15.47
CA ALA A 205 6.27 12.42 -15.85
C ALA A 205 6.56 13.15 -17.17
N PHE A 206 7.78 13.67 -17.35
CA PHE A 206 8.18 14.31 -18.60
C PHE A 206 8.29 13.32 -19.76
N ALA A 207 8.73 12.08 -19.53
CA ALA A 207 8.75 11.04 -20.56
C ALA A 207 7.34 10.68 -21.03
N GLN A 208 6.39 10.50 -20.10
CA GLN A 208 4.97 10.26 -20.42
C GLN A 208 4.36 11.45 -21.17
N ALA A 209 4.62 12.67 -20.72
CA ALA A 209 4.14 13.87 -21.37
C ALA A 209 4.72 14.02 -22.80
N TRP A 210 6.01 13.74 -23.00
CA TRP A 210 6.64 13.68 -24.32
C TRP A 210 6.01 12.62 -25.22
N GLN A 211 5.77 11.40 -24.71
CA GLN A 211 5.13 10.33 -25.49
C GLN A 211 3.76 10.77 -26.03
N ARG A 212 3.01 11.54 -25.23
CA ARG A 212 1.69 12.06 -25.58
C ARG A 212 1.72 13.24 -26.55
N THR A 213 2.66 14.16 -26.39
CA THR A 213 2.66 15.44 -27.14
C THR A 213 3.66 15.48 -28.31
N GLY A 214 4.70 14.66 -28.26
CA GLY A 214 5.85 14.74 -29.15
C GLY A 214 6.77 15.94 -28.89
N ASP A 215 6.62 16.65 -27.77
CA ASP A 215 7.46 17.82 -27.46
C ASP A 215 8.86 17.40 -26.99
N GLU A 216 9.85 17.61 -27.86
CA GLU A 216 11.25 17.24 -27.60
C GLU A 216 11.87 17.99 -26.41
N ALA A 217 11.35 19.16 -26.03
CA ALA A 217 11.80 19.85 -24.83
C ALA A 217 11.53 19.02 -23.57
N LEU A 218 10.37 18.34 -23.50
CA LEU A 218 10.02 17.45 -22.40
C LEU A 218 10.93 16.23 -22.37
N ARG A 219 11.28 15.66 -23.53
CA ARG A 219 12.27 14.58 -23.61
C ARG A 219 13.61 15.01 -23.05
N GLN A 220 14.10 16.20 -23.42
CA GLN A 220 15.37 16.72 -22.92
C GLN A 220 15.33 16.92 -21.39
N ARG A 221 14.25 17.50 -20.85
CA ARG A 221 14.05 17.62 -19.41
C ARG A 221 14.04 16.28 -18.69
N ALA A 222 13.42 15.25 -19.28
CA ALA A 222 13.41 13.90 -18.72
C ALA A 222 14.82 13.30 -18.61
N LEU A 223 15.66 13.48 -19.64
CA LEU A 223 17.05 13.04 -19.65
C LEU A 223 17.90 13.75 -18.59
N GLU A 224 17.69 15.04 -18.40
CA GLU A 224 18.39 15.86 -17.40
C GLU A 224 18.02 15.42 -15.97
N ALA A 225 16.72 15.22 -15.71
CA ALA A 225 16.23 14.72 -14.44
C ALA A 225 16.78 13.33 -14.13
N ARG A 226 16.72 12.40 -15.11
CA ARG A 226 17.32 11.06 -15.01
C ARG A 226 18.82 11.12 -14.68
N SER A 227 19.56 12.02 -15.31
CA SER A 227 20.99 12.19 -15.07
C SER A 227 21.27 12.66 -13.63
N TYR A 228 20.44 13.54 -13.07
CA TYR A 228 20.57 13.97 -11.68
C TYR A 228 20.35 12.82 -10.69
N VAL A 229 19.37 11.94 -10.94
CA VAL A 229 19.07 10.76 -10.11
C VAL A 229 20.31 9.88 -9.87
N TYR A 230 21.14 9.68 -10.90
CA TYR A 230 22.33 8.82 -10.80
C TYR A 230 23.41 9.34 -9.86
N ARG A 231 23.36 10.63 -9.51
CA ARG A 231 24.28 11.25 -8.56
C ARG A 231 23.99 10.84 -7.11
N GLY A 232 22.79 10.33 -6.85
CA GLY A 232 22.38 9.77 -5.56
C GLY A 232 22.70 8.31 -5.35
N GLN A 233 23.20 7.63 -6.37
CA GLN A 233 23.50 6.21 -6.30
C GLN A 233 24.93 5.98 -5.81
N HIS A 234 25.07 5.13 -4.79
CA HIS A 234 26.38 4.71 -4.27
C HIS A 234 27.15 3.89 -5.31
N GLY A 235 28.43 4.23 -5.52
CA GLY A 235 29.27 3.61 -6.54
C GLY A 235 30.08 2.40 -6.07
N ASP A 236 30.32 2.27 -4.77
CA ASP A 236 31.27 1.30 -4.20
C ASP A 236 30.85 0.78 -2.81
N GLY A 237 31.61 -0.20 -2.30
CA GLY A 237 31.40 -0.80 -0.99
C GLY A 237 30.10 -1.59 -0.83
N GLU A 238 29.67 -1.78 0.42
CA GLU A 238 28.43 -2.50 0.76
C GLU A 238 27.18 -1.78 0.24
N ARG A 239 27.25 -0.46 0.11
CA ARG A 239 26.17 0.41 -0.37
C ARG A 239 26.04 0.44 -1.90
N ALA A 240 26.99 -0.12 -2.65
CA ALA A 240 27.03 -0.05 -4.10
C ALA A 240 25.68 -0.40 -4.76
N GLY A 241 25.15 0.54 -5.54
CA GLY A 241 23.87 0.40 -6.25
C GLY A 241 22.65 0.94 -5.52
N GLY A 242 22.71 1.11 -4.20
CA GLY A 242 21.65 1.73 -3.42
C GLY A 242 21.61 3.25 -3.58
N TRP A 243 20.43 3.85 -3.41
CA TRP A 243 20.26 5.31 -3.42
C TRP A 243 20.25 5.88 -2.00
N ALA A 244 20.93 7.03 -1.86
CA ALA A 244 20.96 7.75 -0.60
C ALA A 244 19.60 8.38 -0.29
N HIS A 245 19.25 8.35 1.00
CA HIS A 245 18.01 8.96 1.49
C HIS A 245 18.13 10.48 1.57
N MET A 246 17.18 11.21 0.98
CA MET A 246 17.04 12.66 1.19
C MET A 246 15.91 12.95 2.18
N VAL A 247 16.28 13.43 3.36
CA VAL A 247 15.31 13.90 4.36
C VAL A 247 15.74 15.24 4.91
N SER A 248 14.75 16.13 5.01
CA SER A 248 14.83 17.40 5.73
C SER A 248 14.05 17.28 7.06
N GLY A 249 14.70 17.65 8.17
CA GLY A 249 14.01 18.01 9.43
C GLY A 249 14.15 17.04 10.62
N ALA A 250 13.37 17.31 11.66
CA ALA A 250 13.55 16.80 13.04
C ALA A 250 12.93 15.40 13.27
N TRP A 251 13.31 14.41 12.48
CA TRP A 251 12.93 13.01 12.71
C TRP A 251 13.80 12.41 13.81
N GLY A 252 13.27 12.01 14.97
CA GLY A 252 14.06 11.32 16.01
C GLY A 252 14.78 10.06 15.48
N GLY A 253 16.09 9.89 15.72
CA GLY A 253 16.82 8.62 15.47
C GLY A 253 18.19 8.77 14.79
N ASP A 254 18.91 7.65 14.63
CA ASP A 254 20.30 7.58 14.11
C ASP A 254 20.42 7.87 12.59
N HIS A 255 19.31 8.08 11.88
CA HIS A 255 19.26 8.44 10.45
C HIS A 255 19.12 9.96 10.19
N GLN A 256 19.31 10.79 11.22
CA GLN A 256 19.24 12.27 11.16
C GLN A 256 20.42 12.90 10.43
N THR A 257 20.46 12.77 9.11
CA THR A 257 21.27 13.68 8.29
C THR A 257 20.31 14.67 7.65
N ASN A 258 20.35 15.95 8.04
CA ASN A 258 19.64 16.99 7.30
C ASN A 258 20.31 17.10 5.92
N PHE A 259 19.78 16.35 4.96
CA PHE A 259 20.37 16.15 3.65
C PHE A 259 19.40 16.63 2.59
N THR A 260 19.51 17.93 2.31
CA THR A 260 18.69 18.64 1.29
C THR A 260 19.49 18.96 0.03
N ARG A 261 20.80 18.67 0.04
CA ARG A 261 21.78 18.94 -1.02
C ARG A 261 22.72 17.75 -1.12
N ILE A 262 23.20 17.43 -2.32
CA ILE A 262 24.25 16.43 -2.54
C ILE A 262 25.51 16.77 -1.72
N THR A 263 26.00 15.82 -0.92
CA THR A 263 27.25 15.90 -0.15
C THR A 263 28.20 14.76 -0.52
N GLN A 264 29.44 14.88 -0.05
CA GLN A 264 30.45 13.81 -0.12
C GLN A 264 31.03 13.59 1.29
N PRO A 265 30.91 12.39 1.89
CA PRO A 265 30.23 11.20 1.34
C PRO A 265 28.70 11.36 1.23
N LEU A 266 28.07 10.50 0.43
CA LEU A 266 26.61 10.36 0.38
C LEU A 266 26.07 9.77 1.70
N PRO A 267 24.82 10.12 2.11
CA PRO A 267 24.14 9.51 3.25
C PRO A 267 23.95 7.98 3.11
N PRO A 268 23.56 7.29 4.20
CA PRO A 268 23.15 5.89 4.17
C PRO A 268 22.09 5.58 3.10
N VAL A 269 22.04 4.32 2.68
CA VAL A 269 21.05 3.86 1.69
C VAL A 269 19.69 3.66 2.36
N ASP A 270 18.64 4.05 1.65
CA ASP A 270 17.26 3.71 2.00
C ASP A 270 16.66 2.76 0.94
N GLY A 271 16.06 1.67 1.42
CA GLY A 271 15.50 0.62 0.56
C GLY A 271 14.19 1.05 -0.10
N VAL A 272 13.42 1.91 0.56
CA VAL A 272 12.18 2.48 0.01
C VAL A 272 12.53 3.41 -1.16
N ASP A 273 13.46 4.34 -0.97
CA ASP A 273 13.91 5.27 -2.00
C ASP A 273 14.54 4.53 -3.19
N THR A 274 15.38 3.53 -2.92
CA THR A 274 16.00 2.72 -3.96
C THR A 274 14.93 2.02 -4.82
N ALA A 275 13.93 1.40 -4.20
CA ALA A 275 12.86 0.73 -4.92
C ALA A 275 11.99 1.71 -5.73
N ILE A 276 11.61 2.84 -5.15
CA ILE A 276 10.83 3.89 -5.83
C ILE A 276 11.61 4.46 -7.03
N VAL A 277 12.90 4.75 -6.88
CA VAL A 277 13.73 5.24 -7.98
C VAL A 277 13.81 4.21 -9.10
N ILE A 278 14.03 2.93 -8.79
CA ILE A 278 14.01 1.85 -9.80
C ILE A 278 12.67 1.82 -10.55
N ASN A 279 11.56 1.90 -9.82
CA ASN A 279 10.21 1.92 -10.39
C ASN A 279 10.07 3.03 -11.43
N LEU A 280 10.41 4.26 -11.04
CA LEU A 280 10.21 5.47 -11.83
C LEU A 280 11.14 5.52 -13.04
N LEU A 281 12.40 5.08 -12.90
CA LEU A 281 13.32 4.94 -14.03
C LEU A 281 12.80 3.92 -15.05
N CYS A 282 12.27 2.77 -14.59
CA CYS A 282 11.65 1.80 -15.47
C CYS A 282 10.35 2.34 -16.11
N SER A 283 9.56 3.15 -15.39
CA SER A 283 8.40 3.86 -15.96
C SER A 283 8.81 4.82 -17.07
N ALA A 284 9.87 5.61 -16.88
CA ALA A 284 10.38 6.52 -17.91
C ALA A 284 10.79 5.77 -19.19
N ILE A 285 11.51 4.64 -19.03
CA ILE A 285 11.89 3.78 -20.16
C ILE A 285 10.65 3.20 -20.86
N ARG A 286 9.67 2.70 -20.10
CA ARG A 286 8.41 2.19 -20.67
C ARG A 286 7.60 3.27 -21.40
N ALA A 287 7.72 4.53 -20.99
CA ALA A 287 7.14 5.67 -21.70
C ALA A 287 7.92 6.06 -22.98
N GLY A 288 8.97 5.32 -23.34
CA GLY A 288 9.74 5.50 -24.57
C GLY A 288 11.04 6.27 -24.40
N LEU A 289 11.43 6.64 -23.16
CA LEU A 289 12.73 7.26 -22.91
C LEU A 289 13.84 6.20 -23.04
N GLU A 290 14.24 5.94 -24.28
CA GLU A 290 15.18 4.88 -24.65
C GLU A 290 16.42 4.87 -23.72
N PRO A 291 16.75 3.71 -23.13
CA PRO A 291 17.88 3.59 -22.23
C PRO A 291 19.20 3.46 -23.01
N ASP A 292 20.24 4.10 -22.50
CA ASP A 292 21.63 3.87 -22.90
C ASP A 292 22.32 2.84 -21.98
N ALA A 293 23.59 2.55 -22.26
CA ALA A 293 24.35 1.57 -21.48
C ALA A 293 24.56 1.97 -20.01
N GLU A 294 24.62 3.27 -19.71
CA GLU A 294 24.71 3.75 -18.34
C GLU A 294 23.39 3.53 -17.61
N ASP A 295 22.26 3.84 -18.23
CA ASP A 295 20.92 3.64 -17.65
C ASP A 295 20.72 2.16 -17.24
N LEU A 296 21.03 1.23 -18.15
CA LEU A 296 20.91 -0.21 -17.90
C LEU A 296 21.87 -0.69 -16.82
N ARG A 297 23.10 -0.14 -16.77
CA ARG A 297 24.07 -0.42 -15.70
C ARG A 297 23.56 0.06 -14.34
N ARG A 298 22.97 1.26 -14.28
CA ARG A 298 22.43 1.86 -13.05
C ARG A 298 21.26 1.06 -12.49
N LEU A 299 20.35 0.61 -13.36
CA LEU A 299 19.26 -0.29 -12.99
C LEU A 299 19.78 -1.62 -12.48
N ARG A 300 20.76 -2.23 -13.17
CA ARG A 300 21.37 -3.49 -12.73
C ARG A 300 21.99 -3.38 -11.34
N MET A 301 22.73 -2.29 -11.08
CA MET A 301 23.31 -2.05 -9.75
C MET A 301 22.23 -1.89 -8.67
N GLY A 302 21.16 -1.16 -8.97
CA GLY A 302 20.01 -0.98 -8.08
C GLY A 302 19.33 -2.30 -7.72
N ALA A 303 18.98 -3.10 -8.73
CA ALA A 303 18.36 -4.41 -8.51
C ALA A 303 19.28 -5.37 -7.75
N GLN A 304 20.60 -5.34 -8.00
CA GLN A 304 21.57 -6.11 -7.21
C GLN A 304 21.62 -5.67 -5.76
N TRP A 305 21.49 -4.37 -5.48
CA TRP A 305 21.41 -3.89 -4.10
C TRP A 305 20.12 -4.36 -3.44
N MET A 306 18.97 -4.25 -4.12
CA MET A 306 17.69 -4.75 -3.60
C MET A 306 17.72 -6.25 -3.29
N LEU A 307 18.36 -7.06 -4.14
CA LEU A 307 18.53 -8.49 -3.86
C LEU A 307 19.34 -8.71 -2.58
N ARG A 308 20.45 -7.96 -2.40
CA ARG A 308 21.32 -8.09 -1.22
C ARG A 308 20.66 -7.57 0.06
N SER A 309 19.60 -6.77 -0.03
CA SER A 309 18.87 -6.27 1.14
C SER A 309 17.85 -7.27 1.69
N GLU A 310 17.69 -8.44 1.07
CA GLU A 310 16.86 -9.54 1.59
C GLU A 310 17.49 -10.10 2.89
N LEU A 311 16.88 -9.80 4.02
CA LEU A 311 17.33 -10.19 5.37
C LEU A 311 17.08 -11.67 5.64
N ARG A 312 15.96 -12.17 5.13
CA ARG A 312 15.53 -13.57 5.12
C ARG A 312 14.58 -13.75 3.93
N PRO A 313 14.32 -14.97 3.45
CA PRO A 313 13.46 -15.23 2.30
C PRO A 313 12.15 -14.40 2.33
N GLY A 314 11.98 -13.48 1.39
CA GLY A 314 10.80 -12.61 1.26
C GLY A 314 10.77 -11.34 2.12
N VAL A 315 11.76 -11.11 2.97
CA VAL A 315 11.82 -9.93 3.87
C VAL A 315 13.00 -9.04 3.51
N PHE A 316 12.70 -7.79 3.15
CA PHE A 316 13.68 -6.84 2.65
C PHE A 316 13.88 -5.67 3.63
N ALA A 317 15.12 -5.22 3.76
CA ALA A 317 15.45 -4.11 4.65
C ALA A 317 14.78 -2.81 4.18
N HIS A 318 14.09 -2.13 5.11
CA HIS A 318 13.49 -0.83 4.84
C HIS A 318 14.54 0.25 4.58
N HIS A 319 15.58 0.28 5.41
CA HIS A 319 16.72 1.19 5.33
C HIS A 319 17.95 0.46 5.87
N GLU A 320 19.12 1.02 5.63
CA GLU A 320 20.37 0.50 6.19
C GLU A 320 20.28 0.34 7.71
N GLY A 321 20.47 -0.89 8.22
CA GLY A 321 20.38 -1.22 9.65
C GLY A 321 18.99 -1.66 10.12
N ALA A 322 17.95 -1.57 9.30
CA ALA A 322 16.63 -2.08 9.64
C ALA A 322 16.65 -3.62 9.74
N THR A 323 16.09 -4.16 10.83
CA THR A 323 15.99 -5.60 11.09
C THR A 323 14.55 -6.10 11.26
N HIS A 324 13.58 -5.20 11.19
CA HIS A 324 12.16 -5.52 11.34
C HIS A 324 11.53 -5.88 9.99
N ASP A 325 10.44 -6.64 10.05
CA ASP A 325 9.67 -7.06 8.87
C ASP A 325 8.66 -5.98 8.49
N CYS A 326 9.07 -5.12 7.55
CA CYS A 326 8.22 -4.05 7.03
C CYS A 326 7.51 -4.50 5.74
N GLN A 327 6.18 -4.54 5.79
CA GLN A 327 5.36 -4.96 4.66
C GLN A 327 5.56 -4.06 3.42
N ASN A 328 5.63 -2.74 3.60
CA ASN A 328 5.86 -1.81 2.49
C ASN A 328 7.16 -2.15 1.75
N SER A 329 8.24 -2.42 2.48
CA SER A 329 9.55 -2.74 1.92
C SER A 329 9.52 -4.04 1.12
N ASN A 330 8.74 -5.03 1.55
CA ASN A 330 8.59 -6.30 0.84
C ASN A 330 7.88 -6.12 -0.51
N ALA A 331 6.77 -5.36 -0.54
CA ALA A 331 6.07 -5.04 -1.79
C ALA A 331 6.92 -4.18 -2.75
N LEU A 332 7.62 -3.19 -2.20
CA LEU A 332 8.55 -2.33 -2.95
C LEU A 332 9.69 -3.12 -3.57
N ALA A 333 10.30 -4.05 -2.82
CA ALA A 333 11.38 -4.89 -3.31
C ALA A 333 10.90 -5.88 -4.38
N ALA A 334 9.74 -6.51 -4.18
CA ALA A 334 9.13 -7.39 -5.17
C ALA A 334 8.91 -6.66 -6.51
N MET A 335 8.36 -5.44 -6.45
CA MET A 335 8.19 -4.57 -7.61
C MET A 335 9.52 -4.17 -8.25
N ALA A 336 10.50 -3.70 -7.46
CA ALA A 336 11.76 -3.20 -8.01
C ALA A 336 12.53 -4.29 -8.74
N LEU A 337 12.59 -5.50 -8.15
CA LEU A 337 13.28 -6.65 -8.73
C LEU A 337 12.59 -7.15 -10.00
N SER A 338 11.26 -7.34 -9.99
CA SER A 338 10.52 -7.82 -11.15
C SER A 338 10.55 -6.82 -12.30
N ARG A 339 10.36 -5.53 -12.00
CA ARG A 339 10.33 -4.47 -13.00
C ARG A 339 11.70 -4.21 -13.62
N ALA A 340 12.77 -4.20 -12.83
CA ALA A 340 14.13 -4.07 -13.34
C ALA A 340 14.51 -5.26 -14.22
N HIS A 341 14.16 -6.49 -13.79
CA HIS A 341 14.39 -7.70 -14.58
C HIS A 341 13.72 -7.61 -15.95
N ASN A 342 12.42 -7.29 -15.99
CA ASN A 342 11.66 -7.22 -17.23
C ASN A 342 12.14 -6.07 -18.14
N THR A 343 12.54 -4.94 -17.56
CA THR A 343 13.10 -3.80 -18.30
C THR A 343 14.42 -4.15 -18.97
N LEU A 344 15.34 -4.84 -18.27
CA LEU A 344 16.60 -5.31 -18.86
C LEU A 344 16.36 -6.31 -19.98
N LEU A 345 15.48 -7.30 -19.79
CA LEU A 345 15.14 -8.27 -20.83
C LEU A 345 14.54 -7.59 -22.07
N ALA A 346 13.65 -6.61 -21.89
CA ALA A 346 13.06 -5.85 -22.99
C ALA A 346 14.11 -5.05 -23.78
N ALA A 347 15.18 -4.61 -23.12
CA ALA A 347 16.33 -3.95 -23.75
C ALA A 347 17.33 -4.93 -24.40
N GLY A 348 17.08 -6.24 -24.35
CA GLY A 348 17.98 -7.27 -24.89
C GLY A 348 19.19 -7.57 -24.00
N GLU A 349 19.19 -7.11 -22.76
CA GLU A 349 20.21 -7.42 -21.76
C GLU A 349 19.92 -8.73 -21.03
N ASP A 350 20.95 -9.34 -20.44
CA ASP A 350 20.76 -10.49 -19.55
C ASP A 350 20.25 -10.05 -18.17
N ALA A 351 19.25 -10.73 -17.63
CA ALA A 351 18.67 -10.45 -16.31
C ALA A 351 18.68 -11.72 -15.43
N PRO A 352 19.26 -11.68 -14.21
CA PRO A 352 19.34 -12.85 -13.36
C PRO A 352 17.97 -13.36 -12.91
N LYS A 353 17.70 -14.66 -13.10
CA LYS A 353 16.46 -15.31 -12.64
C LYS A 353 16.24 -15.23 -11.13
N GLU A 354 17.33 -15.20 -10.37
CA GLU A 354 17.32 -15.05 -8.90
C GLU A 354 16.55 -13.80 -8.45
N TRP A 355 16.48 -12.75 -9.29
CA TRP A 355 15.70 -11.54 -8.99
C TRP A 355 14.20 -11.82 -9.00
N LEU A 356 13.71 -12.58 -9.98
CA LEU A 356 12.30 -12.98 -10.01
C LEU A 356 11.96 -13.95 -8.88
N GLU A 357 12.88 -14.85 -8.53
CA GLU A 357 12.68 -15.76 -7.39
C GLU A 357 12.59 -14.99 -6.07
N ALA A 358 13.45 -13.99 -5.86
CA ALA A 358 13.38 -13.10 -4.69
C ALA A 358 12.13 -12.21 -4.71
N ALA A 359 11.76 -11.69 -5.89
CA ALA A 359 10.53 -10.91 -6.06
C ALA A 359 9.28 -11.72 -5.72
N LEU A 360 9.21 -12.98 -6.17
CA LEU A 360 8.12 -13.89 -5.84
C LEU A 360 8.04 -14.15 -4.33
N ARG A 361 9.16 -14.37 -3.66
CA ARG A 361 9.16 -14.52 -2.18
C ARG A 361 8.64 -13.27 -1.48
N GLY A 362 9.09 -12.08 -1.89
CA GLY A 362 8.59 -10.81 -1.34
C GLY A 362 7.10 -10.58 -1.62
N PHE A 363 6.64 -10.99 -2.80
CA PHE A 363 5.25 -10.93 -3.21
C PHE A 363 4.36 -11.84 -2.36
N GLU A 364 4.71 -13.12 -2.21
CA GLU A 364 3.96 -14.06 -1.37
C GLU A 364 3.95 -13.59 0.09
N HIS A 365 5.11 -13.18 0.63
CA HIS A 365 5.21 -12.72 2.02
C HIS A 365 4.40 -11.44 2.30
N TYR A 366 4.30 -10.53 1.31
CA TYR A 366 3.37 -9.41 1.41
C TYR A 366 1.93 -9.90 1.38
N LEU A 367 1.54 -10.72 0.40
CA LEU A 367 0.18 -11.26 0.28
C LEU A 367 -0.28 -11.95 1.57
N GLU A 368 0.59 -12.77 2.16
CA GLU A 368 0.38 -13.42 3.46
C GLU A 368 0.14 -12.42 4.59
N GLY A 369 0.68 -11.20 4.53
CA GLY A 369 0.53 -10.17 5.54
C GLY A 369 -0.86 -9.53 5.63
N GLN A 370 -1.78 -9.79 4.69
CA GLN A 370 -3.09 -9.14 4.69
C GLN A 370 -3.94 -9.63 5.85
N GLU A 371 -4.40 -8.72 6.69
CA GLU A 371 -5.37 -9.03 7.74
C GLU A 371 -6.79 -9.19 7.16
N ALA A 372 -7.67 -9.84 7.92
CA ALA A 372 -9.04 -10.15 7.48
C ALA A 372 -9.85 -8.92 7.03
N ILE A 373 -9.57 -7.75 7.62
CA ILE A 373 -10.21 -6.48 7.25
C ILE A 373 -9.69 -5.90 5.92
N GLY A 374 -8.72 -6.54 5.26
CA GLY A 374 -8.16 -6.13 3.97
C GLY A 374 -6.94 -5.21 4.04
N VAL A 375 -6.44 -4.92 5.24
CA VAL A 375 -5.28 -4.04 5.44
C VAL A 375 -3.98 -4.84 5.48
N TRP A 376 -2.91 -4.25 4.96
CA TRP A 376 -1.54 -4.65 5.23
C TRP A 376 -0.93 -3.71 6.26
N PRO A 377 -0.68 -4.16 7.49
CA PRO A 377 -0.04 -3.33 8.50
C PRO A 377 1.40 -3.01 8.12
N TYR A 378 1.92 -1.86 8.55
CA TYR A 378 3.32 -1.48 8.29
C TYR A 378 4.34 -2.53 8.76
N ARG A 379 4.07 -3.15 9.91
CA ARG A 379 4.88 -4.24 10.47
C ARG A 379 4.10 -5.54 10.42
N PHE A 380 4.74 -6.57 9.88
CA PHE A 380 4.11 -7.87 9.71
C PHE A 380 3.82 -8.53 11.06
N ALA A 381 2.58 -9.00 11.23
CA ALA A 381 2.13 -9.82 12.37
C ALA A 381 2.53 -9.26 13.76
N GLU A 382 2.50 -7.93 13.94
CA GLU A 382 2.73 -7.27 15.23
C GLU A 382 1.41 -6.75 15.81
N ILE A 383 1.28 -6.74 17.14
CA ILE A 383 0.13 -6.15 17.82
C ILE A 383 0.25 -4.62 17.76
N GLY A 384 -0.83 -3.93 17.36
CA GLY A 384 -0.90 -2.47 17.38
C GLY A 384 -1.29 -1.86 16.04
N ARG A 385 -0.30 -1.49 15.20
CA ARG A 385 -0.56 -0.87 13.89
C ARG A 385 -1.07 -1.93 12.92
N GLY A 386 -2.33 -1.81 12.52
CA GLY A 386 -3.12 -2.85 11.85
C GLY A 386 -4.49 -2.94 12.52
N GLN A 387 -5.15 -4.08 12.36
CA GLN A 387 -6.27 -4.62 13.11
C GLN A 387 -7.59 -3.87 13.03
N ARG A 388 -7.60 -2.63 12.56
CA ARG A 388 -8.77 -1.75 12.51
C ARG A 388 -8.89 -0.90 11.24
N PHE A 389 -10.10 -0.46 10.97
CA PHE A 389 -10.42 0.62 10.01
C PHE A 389 -9.97 1.97 10.59
N GLY A 390 -8.66 2.23 10.56
CA GLY A 390 -8.05 3.42 11.15
C GLY A 390 -7.13 4.16 10.19
N GLU A 391 -7.06 5.47 10.34
CA GLU A 391 -6.27 6.36 9.50
C GLU A 391 -4.78 6.04 9.53
N GLN A 392 -4.28 5.50 10.63
CA GLN A 392 -2.87 5.16 10.84
C GLN A 392 -2.30 4.16 9.81
N ASN A 393 -3.16 3.40 9.14
CA ASN A 393 -2.78 2.40 8.14
C ASN A 393 -2.90 2.93 6.70
N VAL A 394 -3.59 4.07 6.47
CA VAL A 394 -3.77 4.67 5.13
C VAL A 394 -2.45 4.83 4.33
N PRO A 395 -1.36 5.34 4.94
CA PRO A 395 -0.11 5.55 4.22
C PRO A 395 0.54 4.25 3.76
N ASP A 396 0.56 3.24 4.64
CA ASP A 396 1.25 1.98 4.37
C ASP A 396 0.45 1.13 3.41
N GLN A 397 -0.88 1.11 3.60
CA GLN A 397 -1.79 0.54 2.62
C GLN A 397 -1.55 1.18 1.25
N GLY A 398 -1.49 2.51 1.16
CA GLY A 398 -1.27 3.21 -0.11
C GLY A 398 0.05 2.84 -0.79
N MET A 399 1.17 3.01 -0.09
CA MET A 399 2.50 2.76 -0.66
C MET A 399 2.74 1.27 -0.93
N GLY A 400 2.44 0.40 0.02
CA GLY A 400 2.62 -1.04 -0.13
C GLY A 400 1.72 -1.61 -1.23
N LEU A 401 0.43 -1.29 -1.22
CA LEU A 401 -0.54 -1.89 -2.16
C LEU A 401 -0.34 -1.42 -3.59
N TYR A 402 0.00 -0.15 -3.81
CA TYR A 402 0.33 0.35 -5.15
C TYR A 402 1.49 -0.46 -5.75
N HIS A 403 2.58 -0.64 -5.02
CA HIS A 403 3.74 -1.37 -5.52
C HIS A 403 3.49 -2.89 -5.58
N PHE A 404 2.67 -3.44 -4.68
CA PHE A 404 2.21 -4.84 -4.77
C PHE A 404 1.44 -5.09 -6.08
N LEU A 405 0.57 -4.17 -6.48
CA LEU A 405 -0.16 -4.25 -7.74
C LEU A 405 0.76 -4.17 -8.97
N VAL A 406 1.76 -3.29 -8.95
CA VAL A 406 2.79 -3.24 -10.00
C VAL A 406 3.57 -4.56 -10.05
N ALA A 407 3.96 -5.10 -8.89
CA ALA A 407 4.64 -6.39 -8.81
C ALA A 407 3.77 -7.53 -9.37
N ALA A 408 2.47 -7.54 -9.05
CA ALA A 408 1.52 -8.54 -9.54
C ALA A 408 1.45 -8.54 -11.08
N GLU A 409 1.45 -7.36 -11.71
CA GLU A 409 1.45 -7.23 -13.16
C GLU A 409 2.77 -7.71 -13.77
N GLU A 410 3.91 -7.25 -13.25
CA GLU A 410 5.25 -7.61 -13.73
C GLU A 410 5.56 -9.10 -13.56
N LEU A 411 4.97 -9.75 -12.55
CA LEU A 411 5.10 -11.18 -12.29
C LEU A 411 4.02 -12.03 -13.00
N GLY A 412 3.03 -11.41 -13.63
CA GLY A 412 1.92 -12.11 -14.28
C GLY A 412 0.97 -12.82 -13.29
N LEU A 413 0.83 -12.31 -12.08
CA LEU A 413 0.07 -12.92 -10.97
C LEU A 413 -1.31 -12.31 -10.75
N THR A 414 -1.67 -11.26 -11.47
CA THR A 414 -2.95 -10.56 -11.30
C THR A 414 -4.16 -11.49 -11.39
N GLY A 415 -4.11 -12.53 -12.24
CA GLY A 415 -5.22 -13.47 -12.41
C GLY A 415 -5.37 -14.56 -11.33
N ARG A 416 -4.50 -14.61 -10.31
CA ARG A 416 -4.62 -15.61 -9.24
C ARG A 416 -5.79 -15.29 -8.31
N ASN A 417 -6.55 -16.30 -7.94
CA ASN A 417 -7.74 -16.13 -7.09
C ASN A 417 -7.43 -15.50 -5.73
N ASP A 418 -6.34 -15.92 -5.07
CA ASP A 418 -5.94 -15.36 -3.77
C ASP A 418 -5.56 -13.88 -3.85
N VAL A 419 -4.86 -13.47 -4.91
CA VAL A 419 -4.56 -12.07 -5.23
C VAL A 419 -5.86 -11.30 -5.46
N GLN A 420 -6.76 -11.81 -6.31
CA GLN A 420 -8.05 -11.18 -6.60
C GLN A 420 -8.87 -10.91 -5.34
N GLU A 421 -9.00 -11.92 -4.47
CA GLU A 421 -9.73 -11.77 -3.21
C GLU A 421 -9.03 -10.81 -2.23
N ALA A 422 -7.69 -10.80 -2.19
CA ALA A 422 -6.96 -9.81 -1.41
C ALA A 422 -7.21 -8.38 -1.90
N LEU A 423 -7.19 -8.15 -3.21
CA LEU A 423 -7.48 -6.83 -3.80
C LEU A 423 -8.90 -6.36 -3.49
N LYS A 424 -9.89 -7.26 -3.57
CA LYS A 424 -11.28 -7.00 -3.20
C LYS A 424 -11.43 -6.57 -1.74
N ARG A 425 -10.78 -7.26 -0.80
CA ARG A 425 -10.77 -6.86 0.62
C ARG A 425 -10.07 -5.52 0.83
N ALA A 426 -8.98 -5.26 0.12
CA ALA A 426 -8.25 -4.00 0.21
C ALA A 426 -9.09 -2.79 -0.23
N ALA A 427 -9.87 -2.95 -1.30
CA ALA A 427 -10.78 -1.89 -1.76
C ALA A 427 -11.92 -1.62 -0.77
N ARG A 428 -12.48 -2.67 -0.16
CA ARG A 428 -13.46 -2.55 0.94
C ARG A 428 -12.87 -1.84 2.15
N TRP A 429 -11.59 -2.08 2.47
CA TRP A 429 -10.91 -1.37 3.55
C TRP A 429 -10.84 0.15 3.29
N TYR A 430 -10.52 0.56 2.05
CA TYR A 430 -10.55 1.98 1.68
C TYR A 430 -11.95 2.60 1.80
N LEU A 431 -12.99 1.86 1.44
CA LEU A 431 -14.36 2.32 1.62
C LEU A 431 -14.70 2.51 3.11
N CYS A 432 -14.32 1.56 3.97
CA CYS A 432 -14.50 1.68 5.42
C CYS A 432 -13.68 2.81 6.07
N THR A 433 -12.58 3.22 5.45
CA THR A 433 -11.73 4.34 5.89
C THR A 433 -12.01 5.64 5.14
N SER A 434 -13.10 5.70 4.40
CA SER A 434 -13.60 6.93 3.78
C SER A 434 -14.44 7.76 4.78
N ARG A 435 -14.67 9.02 4.43
CA ARG A 435 -15.50 9.98 5.16
C ARG A 435 -16.15 10.96 4.20
N ILE A 436 -17.20 11.64 4.68
CA ILE A 436 -17.83 12.74 3.95
C ILE A 436 -17.27 14.05 4.51
N ASP A 437 -16.45 14.74 3.74
CA ASP A 437 -15.99 16.08 4.11
C ASP A 437 -17.06 17.12 3.74
N PRO A 438 -17.68 17.80 4.73
CA PRO A 438 -18.83 18.67 4.49
C PRO A 438 -18.49 19.92 3.66
N ALA A 439 -19.52 20.55 3.09
CA ALA A 439 -19.36 21.81 2.38
C ALA A 439 -18.79 22.91 3.30
N ARG A 440 -17.95 23.79 2.75
CA ARG A 440 -17.36 24.93 3.48
C ARG A 440 -17.97 26.25 3.00
N GLY A 441 -18.99 26.74 3.69
CA GLY A 441 -19.63 28.02 3.37
C GLY A 441 -20.22 28.03 1.95
N ALA A 442 -19.84 29.02 1.14
CA ALA A 442 -20.22 29.12 -0.28
C ALA A 442 -19.31 28.30 -1.23
N GLY A 443 -18.39 27.50 -0.68
CA GLY A 443 -17.48 26.65 -1.44
C GLY A 443 -18.15 25.40 -2.02
N PRO A 444 -17.35 24.43 -2.52
CA PRO A 444 -17.87 23.21 -3.10
C PRO A 444 -18.72 22.41 -2.09
N GLY A 445 -19.65 21.62 -2.63
CA GLY A 445 -20.51 20.74 -1.87
C GLY A 445 -19.75 19.67 -1.05
N PRO A 446 -20.47 18.76 -0.38
CA PRO A 446 -19.83 17.63 0.29
C PRO A 446 -19.01 16.80 -0.72
N THR A 447 -17.84 16.32 -0.28
CA THR A 447 -16.91 15.48 -1.08
C THR A 447 -16.53 14.25 -0.26
N VAL A 448 -16.01 13.20 -0.91
CA VAL A 448 -15.51 12.00 -0.22
C VAL A 448 -14.01 12.10 -0.03
N ASP A 449 -13.54 11.96 1.21
CA ASP A 449 -12.11 11.97 1.56
C ASP A 449 -11.75 10.71 2.35
N LEU A 450 -10.46 10.47 2.56
CA LEU A 450 -9.96 9.47 3.49
C LEU A 450 -9.97 10.00 4.92
N GLN A 451 -10.21 9.13 5.89
CA GLN A 451 -10.08 9.46 7.30
C GLN A 451 -8.64 9.87 7.63
N TYR A 452 -8.51 10.90 8.45
CA TYR A 452 -7.24 11.35 8.97
C TYR A 452 -7.43 12.00 10.34
N LYS A 453 -6.37 11.96 11.14
CA LYS A 453 -6.37 12.52 12.49
C LYS A 453 -6.38 14.05 12.44
N ARG A 454 -7.52 14.65 12.83
CA ARG A 454 -7.75 16.11 12.76
C ARG A 454 -7.12 16.88 13.92
N ASP A 455 -6.96 16.24 15.08
CA ASP A 455 -6.46 16.87 16.31
C ASP A 455 -5.11 16.28 16.78
N GLY A 456 -4.37 17.04 17.59
CA GLY A 456 -3.09 16.62 18.20
C GLY A 456 -1.84 16.99 17.38
N GLY A 457 -0.66 16.90 17.99
CA GLY A 457 0.64 17.11 17.35
C GLY A 457 1.32 15.80 16.94
N GLY A 458 2.29 15.89 16.02
CA GLY A 458 3.09 14.76 15.54
C GLY A 458 3.02 14.57 14.01
N LEU A 459 3.76 13.58 13.51
CA LEU A 459 3.68 13.14 12.11
C LEU A 459 2.39 12.35 11.90
N LEU A 460 1.51 12.89 11.04
CA LEU A 460 0.19 12.33 10.78
C LEU A 460 0.10 11.93 9.32
N PHE A 461 0.74 10.81 8.98
CA PHE A 461 0.94 10.42 7.59
C PHE A 461 -0.35 10.38 6.74
N SER A 462 -1.49 10.04 7.34
CA SER A 462 -2.79 9.97 6.65
C SER A 462 -3.36 11.32 6.22
N SER A 463 -2.85 12.43 6.76
CA SER A 463 -3.26 13.77 6.34
C SER A 463 -2.51 14.27 5.11
N PHE A 464 -1.44 13.60 4.68
CA PHE A 464 -0.73 14.01 3.47
C PHE A 464 -1.57 13.71 2.22
N THR A 465 -1.50 14.60 1.23
CA THR A 465 -2.42 14.54 0.08
C THR A 465 -2.10 13.40 -0.89
N TRP A 466 -0.83 13.05 -1.09
CA TRP A 466 -0.40 11.88 -1.87
C TRP A 466 -1.14 10.57 -1.49
N CYS A 467 -1.57 10.40 -0.23
CA CYS A 467 -2.35 9.24 0.20
C CYS A 467 -3.63 9.08 -0.61
N ARG A 468 -4.28 10.20 -0.99
CA ARG A 468 -5.47 10.20 -1.86
C ARG A 468 -5.11 9.78 -3.28
N PHE A 469 -4.01 10.27 -3.83
CA PHE A 469 -3.54 9.88 -5.17
C PHE A 469 -3.22 8.39 -5.25
N MET A 470 -2.49 7.86 -4.26
CA MET A 470 -2.16 6.43 -4.21
C MET A 470 -3.40 5.57 -4.03
N ALA A 471 -4.30 5.94 -3.10
CA ALA A 471 -5.56 5.23 -2.92
C ALA A 471 -6.41 5.24 -4.20
N ALA A 472 -6.53 6.38 -4.88
CA ALA A 472 -7.27 6.48 -6.14
C ALA A 472 -6.64 5.65 -7.27
N ALA A 473 -5.32 5.71 -7.43
CA ALA A 473 -4.60 4.91 -8.43
C ALA A 473 -4.77 3.39 -8.16
N VAL A 474 -4.66 2.98 -6.90
CA VAL A 474 -4.89 1.60 -6.46
C VAL A 474 -6.33 1.17 -6.75
N LEU A 475 -7.32 1.95 -6.33
CA LEU A 475 -8.74 1.63 -6.51
C LEU A 475 -9.11 1.52 -8.00
N LEU A 476 -8.62 2.42 -8.86
CA LEU A 476 -8.81 2.33 -10.32
C LEU A 476 -8.10 1.13 -10.96
N ARG A 477 -7.00 0.66 -10.36
CA ARG A 477 -6.33 -0.54 -10.83
C ARG A 477 -7.08 -1.79 -10.38
N ILE A 478 -7.53 -1.86 -9.12
CA ILE A 478 -8.38 -2.94 -8.60
C ILE A 478 -9.69 -3.04 -9.40
N SER A 479 -10.32 -1.92 -9.73
CA SER A 479 -11.57 -1.91 -10.52
C SER A 479 -11.42 -2.49 -11.93
N ARG A 480 -10.18 -2.56 -12.45
CA ARG A 480 -9.86 -3.14 -13.77
C ARG A 480 -9.42 -4.58 -13.68
N LEU A 481 -8.70 -4.91 -12.61
CA LEU A 481 -8.12 -6.24 -12.41
C LEU A 481 -9.12 -7.23 -11.83
N THR A 482 -10.14 -6.75 -11.10
CA THR A 482 -11.16 -7.59 -10.47
C THR A 482 -12.48 -7.56 -11.24
N ASP A 483 -13.36 -8.48 -10.92
CA ASP A 483 -14.76 -8.52 -11.39
C ASP A 483 -15.66 -7.47 -10.72
N GLU A 484 -15.12 -6.67 -9.78
CA GLU A 484 -15.82 -5.60 -9.09
C GLU A 484 -15.37 -4.23 -9.61
N ARG A 485 -15.98 -3.76 -10.69
CA ARG A 485 -15.63 -2.42 -11.22
C ARG A 485 -16.11 -1.29 -10.32
N GLU A 486 -17.39 -1.32 -9.96
CA GLU A 486 -18.01 -0.36 -9.05
C GLU A 486 -18.25 -1.03 -7.69
N PRO A 487 -18.09 -0.30 -6.58
CA PRO A 487 -17.94 1.15 -6.45
C PRO A 487 -16.49 1.66 -6.47
N TRP A 488 -15.49 0.79 -6.75
CA TRP A 488 -14.07 1.14 -6.61
C TRP A 488 -13.64 2.27 -7.55
N ARG A 489 -14.09 2.23 -8.80
CA ARG A 489 -13.86 3.32 -9.76
C ARG A 489 -14.50 4.62 -9.28
N ALA A 490 -15.76 4.59 -8.85
CA ALA A 490 -16.44 5.76 -8.32
C ALA A 490 -15.72 6.36 -7.10
N LEU A 491 -15.31 5.53 -6.13
CA LEU A 491 -14.60 5.97 -4.94
C LEU A 491 -13.28 6.67 -5.30
N ALA A 492 -12.50 6.09 -6.20
CA ALA A 492 -11.25 6.69 -6.67
C ALA A 492 -11.44 8.08 -7.27
N LEU A 493 -12.45 8.23 -8.14
CA LEU A 493 -12.78 9.49 -8.78
C LEU A 493 -13.30 10.54 -7.78
N ARG A 494 -14.06 10.12 -6.77
CA ARG A 494 -14.50 11.00 -5.67
C ARG A 494 -13.36 11.48 -4.78
N LEU A 495 -12.33 10.65 -4.56
CA LEU A 495 -11.11 11.09 -3.88
C LEU A 495 -10.37 12.17 -4.69
N MET A 496 -10.31 12.04 -6.03
CA MET A 496 -9.70 13.07 -6.89
C MET A 496 -10.54 14.34 -7.01
N GLU A 497 -11.86 14.21 -7.03
CA GLU A 497 -12.78 15.35 -6.92
C GLU A 497 -12.54 16.12 -5.60
N HIS A 498 -12.38 15.41 -4.49
CA HIS A 498 -12.03 16.03 -3.20
C HIS A 498 -10.71 16.80 -3.29
N VAL A 499 -9.66 16.17 -3.84
CA VAL A 499 -8.36 16.83 -4.02
C VAL A 499 -8.52 18.10 -4.84
N ARG A 500 -9.18 18.02 -6.00
CA ARG A 500 -9.39 19.18 -6.88
C ARG A 500 -10.20 20.28 -6.21
N ALA A 501 -11.26 19.93 -5.47
CA ALA A 501 -12.19 20.90 -4.91
C ALA A 501 -11.67 21.57 -3.62
N LYS A 502 -10.84 20.88 -2.83
CA LYS A 502 -10.52 21.30 -1.46
C LYS A 502 -9.04 21.33 -1.12
N LEU A 503 -8.20 20.66 -1.90
CA LEU A 503 -6.76 20.54 -1.65
C LEU A 503 -5.95 21.12 -2.81
N TRP A 504 -6.59 21.81 -3.76
CA TRP A 504 -5.93 22.43 -4.90
C TRP A 504 -5.67 23.91 -4.65
N ASN A 505 -4.45 24.37 -4.95
CA ASN A 505 -4.04 25.75 -4.91
C ASN A 505 -4.33 26.39 -6.28
N GLU A 506 -5.30 27.30 -6.34
CA GLU A 506 -5.61 28.06 -7.56
C GLU A 506 -4.97 29.46 -7.56
N ASP A 507 -4.66 29.99 -6.38
CA ASP A 507 -4.38 31.42 -6.20
C ASP A 507 -2.89 31.76 -5.96
N ASP A 508 -2.03 30.75 -5.72
CA ASP A 508 -0.61 30.95 -5.42
C ASP A 508 0.29 30.23 -6.43
N PRO A 509 0.78 30.93 -7.48
CA PRO A 509 1.63 30.32 -8.50
C PRO A 509 3.04 29.96 -8.00
N GLU A 510 3.43 30.45 -6.82
CA GLU A 510 4.72 30.15 -6.18
C GLU A 510 4.68 28.86 -5.35
N ARG A 511 3.50 28.21 -5.25
CA ARG A 511 3.31 26.93 -4.57
C ARG A 511 2.93 25.82 -5.53
N ALA A 512 3.13 24.57 -5.10
CA ALA A 512 2.64 23.43 -5.86
C ALA A 512 1.12 23.54 -6.05
N PRO A 513 0.58 23.11 -7.22
CA PRO A 513 -0.86 23.15 -7.49
C PRO A 513 -1.72 22.39 -6.48
N VAL A 514 -1.13 21.51 -5.69
CA VAL A 514 -1.80 20.72 -4.67
C VAL A 514 -1.14 20.97 -3.33
N VAL A 515 -1.96 21.17 -2.29
CA VAL A 515 -1.44 21.24 -0.93
C VAL A 515 -0.93 19.87 -0.55
N SER A 516 0.23 19.84 0.05
CA SER A 516 0.90 18.65 0.55
C SER A 516 0.18 17.94 1.71
N SER A 517 -0.70 18.64 2.43
CA SER A 517 -1.43 18.11 3.59
C SER A 517 -2.82 18.73 3.74
N CYS A 518 -3.81 17.89 4.07
CA CYS A 518 -5.16 18.30 4.47
C CYS A 518 -5.19 19.07 5.79
N ARG A 519 -4.08 19.09 6.51
CA ARG A 519 -3.84 19.85 7.74
C ARG A 519 -2.83 20.97 7.49
N PRO A 520 -3.22 22.24 7.66
CA PRO A 520 -2.34 23.38 7.39
C PRO A 520 -1.25 23.58 8.45
N ASP A 521 -1.37 22.95 9.62
CA ASP A 521 -0.42 23.07 10.72
C ASP A 521 0.79 22.12 10.61
N ILE A 522 0.75 21.18 9.66
CA ILE A 522 1.87 20.26 9.41
C ILE A 522 2.91 20.94 8.53
N THR A 523 4.08 21.18 9.11
CA THR A 523 5.18 21.93 8.48
C THR A 523 6.29 21.05 7.91
N LEU A 524 6.22 19.72 8.08
CA LEU A 524 7.23 18.78 7.60
C LEU A 524 6.58 17.69 6.75
N GLN A 525 6.95 17.66 5.47
CA GLN A 525 6.36 16.86 4.40
C GLN A 525 7.45 16.20 3.50
N SER A 526 8.72 16.35 3.87
CA SER A 526 9.93 16.15 3.04
C SER A 526 10.28 14.78 2.53
N TRP A 527 9.66 13.73 3.06
CA TRP A 527 9.75 12.43 2.41
C TRP A 527 8.68 12.29 1.32
N ILE A 528 7.49 12.85 1.49
CA ILE A 528 6.28 12.25 0.92
C ILE A 528 5.49 13.18 -0.03
N ALA A 529 5.64 14.51 0.08
CA ALA A 529 5.00 15.43 -0.86
C ALA A 529 5.88 15.66 -2.10
N ALA A 530 5.52 15.03 -3.22
CA ALA A 530 6.17 15.20 -4.51
C ALA A 530 5.09 15.36 -5.60
N ALA A 531 4.88 16.60 -6.05
CA ALA A 531 3.95 16.95 -7.13
C ALA A 531 4.27 16.17 -8.42
N GLU A 532 5.55 15.87 -8.61
CA GLU A 532 6.11 15.07 -9.70
C GLU A 532 5.54 13.65 -9.68
N TRP A 533 5.44 13.04 -8.50
CA TRP A 533 4.91 11.68 -8.36
C TRP A 533 3.39 11.67 -8.56
N GLU A 534 2.69 12.68 -8.06
CA GLU A 534 1.26 12.86 -8.27
C GLU A 534 0.92 13.03 -9.77
N ALA A 535 1.78 13.71 -10.55
CA ALA A 535 1.64 13.79 -12.00
C ALA A 535 1.74 12.42 -12.69
N VAL A 536 2.70 11.57 -12.27
CA VAL A 536 2.81 10.18 -12.78
C VAL A 536 1.56 9.38 -12.46
N LEU A 537 1.06 9.47 -11.22
CA LEU A 537 -0.13 8.74 -10.79
C LEU A 537 -1.38 9.20 -11.55
N LEU A 538 -1.51 10.51 -11.82
CA LEU A 538 -2.63 11.02 -12.63
C LEU A 538 -2.58 10.51 -14.07
N GLU A 539 -1.40 10.43 -14.70
CA GLU A 539 -1.29 9.82 -16.03
C GLU A 539 -1.74 8.36 -16.01
N GLU A 540 -1.29 7.56 -15.03
CA GLU A 540 -1.71 6.17 -14.88
C GLU A 540 -3.23 6.04 -14.66
N MET A 541 -3.83 6.95 -13.89
CA MET A 541 -5.28 6.99 -13.69
C MET A 541 -6.03 7.33 -14.98
N ILE A 542 -5.53 8.31 -15.75
CA ILE A 542 -6.10 8.72 -17.03
C ILE A 542 -6.04 7.58 -18.05
N GLU A 543 -4.89 6.94 -18.22
CA GLU A 543 -4.70 5.77 -19.08
C GLU A 543 -5.65 4.63 -18.66
N GLY A 544 -5.72 4.36 -17.34
CA GLY A 544 -6.58 3.33 -16.81
C GLY A 544 -8.07 3.55 -17.08
N LEU A 545 -8.53 4.81 -17.07
CA LEU A 545 -9.90 5.15 -17.45
C LEU A 545 -10.13 5.06 -18.96
N GLY A 546 -9.12 5.37 -19.77
CA GLY A 546 -9.20 5.36 -21.24
C GLY A 546 -9.32 3.97 -21.88
N HIS A 547 -8.80 2.93 -21.22
CA HIS A 547 -8.92 1.54 -21.69
C HIS A 547 -10.29 0.88 -21.38
N ALA A 548 -11.26 1.64 -20.84
CA ALA A 548 -12.54 1.12 -20.38
C ALA A 548 -13.72 1.28 -21.38
N THR A 549 -13.43 1.44 -22.68
CA THR A 549 -14.43 1.52 -23.76
C THR A 549 -14.63 0.19 -24.48
#